data_AF-A0A8I2K6G5-F1
#
_entry.id   AF-A0A8I2K6G5-F1
#
_cell.length_a   1.000
_cell.length_b   1.000
_cell.length_c   1.000
_cell.angle_alpha   90.00
_cell.angle_beta   90.00
_cell.angle_gamma   90.00
#
_symmetry.space_group_name_H-M   'P 1'
#
loop_
_entity.id
_entity.type
_entity.pdbx_description
1 polymer ?
#
loop_
_entity_poly.entity_id
_entity_poly.type
_entity_poly.pdbx_seq_one_letter_code
_entity_poly.pdbx_strand_id
1 'polypeptide(L)'
;NYPLKEGEARISVKIAGDQVVDVFRYIHVPEEWARKERNQQSNALIVRVICGIIVFGLVVVGVIWSIVNWIRRNFSVSLFLVFFVLLFALWIVRFINNWPQIIAGFSTAEPLSNQTLIIIAGSVLLSLFLAAGLSLLVGLTPSWKRAQQPVKIIEAIKIGIFMGLFIAGISAVMGRFAPSLAPFWADYSAAGSYLPFLGLALDTLFQYIFMTSVLLLIYTAIDRFTNGWTQKNIPAILVMLVFGLGVAGLYSVESIPFWLVSGLLSGAVLIIVYILGFRYHLAFIPLASLAVIWLSIIRDMVFNAYPGVIVGAVVAINLVGILAVYWFLRLNTGRDKNTGLLEDIGLEKRSA
;
A
#
# COMPACT_ATOMS: atom_id res chain seq x y z
N ASN A 1 7.17 34.84 0.78
CA ASN A 1 6.53 35.93 0.02
C ASN A 1 5.68 35.37 -1.09
N TYR A 2 4.42 35.06 -0.81
CA TYR A 2 3.42 34.81 -1.86
C TYR A 2 2.99 36.16 -2.42
N PRO A 3 2.97 36.38 -3.74
CA PRO A 3 2.58 37.65 -4.34
C PRO A 3 1.05 37.78 -4.30
N LEU A 4 0.48 37.88 -3.09
CA LEU A 4 -0.95 38.18 -2.91
C LEU A 4 -1.32 39.58 -3.41
N LYS A 5 -0.33 40.45 -3.66
CA LYS A 5 -0.54 41.80 -4.20
C LYS A 5 -0.90 41.84 -5.69
N GLU A 6 -0.78 40.73 -6.42
CA GLU A 6 -1.04 40.65 -7.88
C GLU A 6 -2.24 39.77 -8.25
N GLY A 7 -2.84 39.09 -7.26
CA GLY A 7 -4.04 38.28 -7.47
C GLY A 7 -5.29 39.14 -7.57
N GLU A 8 -5.59 39.65 -8.76
CA GLU A 8 -6.77 40.48 -9.01
C GLU A 8 -8.01 39.61 -9.25
N ALA A 9 -9.12 39.92 -8.58
CA ALA A 9 -10.42 39.34 -8.92
C ALA A 9 -10.88 39.89 -10.28
N ARG A 10 -11.11 39.01 -11.25
CA ARG A 10 -11.56 39.36 -12.60
C ARG A 10 -12.92 38.73 -12.89
N ILE A 11 -13.69 39.39 -13.74
CA ILE A 11 -14.98 38.90 -14.24
C ILE A 11 -14.80 38.66 -15.74
N SER A 12 -15.03 37.43 -16.18
CA SER A 12 -15.08 37.07 -17.59
C SER A 12 -16.54 37.13 -18.06
N VAL A 13 -16.80 37.82 -19.15
CA VAL A 13 -18.11 37.90 -19.81
C VAL A 13 -17.94 37.36 -21.23
N LYS A 14 -18.61 36.25 -21.55
CA LYS A 14 -18.59 35.65 -22.88
C LYS A 14 -19.81 36.14 -23.65
N ILE A 15 -19.58 36.81 -24.78
CA ILE A 15 -20.61 37.35 -25.66
C ILE A 15 -20.62 36.54 -26.95
N ALA A 16 -21.80 36.12 -27.43
CA ALA A 16 -21.97 35.52 -28.75
C ALA A 16 -22.94 36.39 -29.56
N GLY A 17 -22.41 37.10 -30.56
CA GLY A 17 -23.17 38.12 -31.29
C GLY A 17 -23.47 39.32 -30.39
N ASP A 18 -24.75 39.55 -30.14
CA ASP A 18 -25.29 40.63 -29.32
C ASP A 18 -25.73 40.17 -27.91
N GLN A 19 -25.59 38.88 -27.59
CA GLN A 19 -26.05 38.30 -26.32
C GLN A 19 -24.90 37.87 -25.42
N VAL A 20 -25.02 38.18 -24.12
CA VAL A 20 -24.16 37.61 -23.09
C VAL A 20 -24.58 36.16 -22.86
N VAL A 21 -23.67 35.23 -23.11
CA VAL A 21 -23.91 33.78 -23.00
C VAL A 21 -23.36 33.21 -21.71
N ASP A 22 -22.35 33.84 -21.12
CA ASP A 22 -21.74 33.36 -19.87
C ASP A 22 -21.08 34.49 -19.08
N VAL A 23 -21.13 34.41 -17.75
CA VAL A 23 -20.47 35.33 -16.83
C VAL A 23 -19.95 34.56 -15.63
N PHE A 24 -18.63 34.60 -15.41
CA PHE A 24 -18.03 33.98 -14.23
C PHE A 24 -16.90 34.82 -13.66
N ARG A 25 -16.69 34.68 -12.35
CA ARG A 25 -15.65 35.39 -11.59
C ARG A 25 -14.50 34.44 -11.33
N TYR A 26 -13.27 34.92 -11.47
CA TYR A 26 -12.08 34.14 -11.20
C TYR A 26 -10.96 35.04 -10.66
N ILE A 27 -9.97 34.44 -10.00
CA ILE A 27 -8.80 35.16 -9.53
C ILE A 27 -7.74 35.05 -10.63
N HIS A 28 -7.20 36.19 -11.07
CA HIS A 28 -6.09 36.19 -12.01
C HIS A 28 -4.84 35.61 -11.34
N VAL A 29 -4.29 34.57 -11.97
CA VAL A 29 -3.05 33.95 -11.54
C VAL A 29 -1.92 34.50 -12.42
N PRO A 30 -0.92 35.19 -11.86
CA PRO A 30 0.21 35.71 -12.62
C PRO A 30 0.91 34.60 -13.41
N GLU A 31 1.26 34.87 -14.66
CA GLU A 31 1.84 33.87 -15.55
C GLU A 31 3.17 33.31 -15.00
N GLU A 32 4.00 34.14 -14.38
CA GLU A 32 5.25 33.71 -13.76
C GLU A 32 5.04 32.68 -12.66
N TRP A 33 4.02 32.89 -11.81
CA TRP A 33 3.65 31.93 -10.77
C TRP A 33 3.17 30.63 -11.41
N ALA A 34 2.28 30.71 -12.41
CA ALA A 34 1.74 29.53 -13.09
C ALA A 34 2.83 28.71 -13.79
N ARG A 35 3.83 29.36 -14.40
CA ARG A 35 5.01 28.71 -14.99
C ARG A 35 5.85 28.04 -13.92
N LYS A 36 6.11 28.70 -12.79
CA LYS A 36 6.90 28.16 -11.68
C LYS A 36 6.22 26.94 -11.04
N GLU A 37 4.91 27.04 -10.78
CA GLU A 37 4.10 25.95 -10.24
C GLU A 37 4.09 24.74 -11.19
N ARG A 38 3.87 24.97 -12.49
CA ARG A 38 3.92 23.90 -13.51
C ARG A 38 5.28 23.22 -13.59
N ASN A 39 6.38 23.97 -13.47
CA ASN A 39 7.72 23.40 -13.42
C ASN A 39 7.95 22.57 -12.16
N GLN A 40 7.46 23.02 -11.00
CA GLN A 40 7.53 22.24 -9.75
C GLN A 40 6.72 20.95 -9.85
N GLN A 41 5.49 21.01 -10.38
CA GLN A 41 4.64 19.83 -10.61
C GLN A 41 5.25 18.86 -11.62
N SER A 42 5.84 19.35 -12.71
CA SER A 42 6.55 18.51 -13.68
C SER A 42 7.74 17.78 -13.05
N ASN A 43 8.56 18.49 -12.28
CA ASN A 43 9.70 17.88 -11.58
C ASN A 43 9.24 16.84 -10.54
N ALA A 44 8.18 17.15 -9.78
CA ALA A 44 7.58 16.22 -8.83
C ALA A 44 7.04 14.96 -9.53
N LEU A 45 6.40 15.11 -10.68
CA LEU A 45 5.90 13.99 -11.49
C LEU A 45 7.05 13.10 -11.97
N ILE A 46 8.15 13.68 -12.47
CA ILE A 46 9.32 12.94 -12.90
C ILE A 46 9.89 12.11 -11.73
N VAL A 47 10.06 12.72 -10.56
CA VAL A 47 10.52 12.02 -9.35
C VAL A 47 9.56 10.90 -8.96
N ARG A 48 8.25 11.14 -9.00
CA ARG A 48 7.22 10.14 -8.72
C ARG A 48 7.29 8.95 -9.68
N VAL A 49 7.50 9.19 -10.97
CA VAL A 49 7.68 8.15 -11.99
C VAL A 49 8.93 7.32 -11.71
N ILE A 50 10.07 7.96 -11.42
CA ILE A 50 11.32 7.27 -11.07
C ILE A 50 11.13 6.41 -9.82
N CYS A 51 10.48 6.95 -8.78
CA CYS A 51 10.16 6.22 -7.55
C CYS A 51 9.25 5.02 -7.82
N GLY A 52 8.25 5.20 -8.69
CA GLY A 52 7.38 4.12 -9.17
C GLY A 52 8.17 3.01 -9.85
N ILE A 53 9.12 3.35 -10.72
CA ILE A 53 10.00 2.38 -11.39
C ILE A 53 10.86 1.62 -10.38
N ILE A 54 11.41 2.30 -9.36
CA ILE A 54 12.23 1.66 -8.31
C ILE A 54 11.39 0.61 -7.55
N VAL A 55 10.22 0.99 -7.05
CA VAL A 55 9.37 0.08 -6.25
C VAL A 55 8.81 -1.03 -7.12
N PHE A 56 8.31 -0.72 -8.31
CA PHE A 56 7.80 -1.72 -9.24
C PHE A 56 8.89 -2.68 -9.70
N GLY A 57 10.09 -2.18 -9.99
CA GLY A 57 11.25 -2.99 -10.35
C GLY A 57 11.60 -4.01 -9.25
N LEU A 58 11.53 -3.61 -7.97
CA LEU A 58 11.73 -4.54 -6.85
C LEU A 58 10.66 -5.64 -6.82
N VAL A 59 9.39 -5.29 -7.05
CA VAL A 59 8.30 -6.27 -7.15
C VAL A 59 8.55 -7.24 -8.31
N VAL A 60 8.96 -6.75 -9.48
CA VAL A 60 9.31 -7.57 -10.65
C VAL A 60 10.46 -8.53 -10.32
N VAL A 61 11.52 -8.06 -9.66
CA VAL A 61 12.62 -8.92 -9.19
C VAL A 61 12.10 -10.00 -8.25
N GLY A 62 11.21 -9.66 -7.32
CA GLY A 62 10.57 -10.63 -6.43
C GLY A 62 9.72 -11.66 -7.17
N VAL A 63 8.98 -11.24 -8.20
CA VAL A 63 8.19 -12.13 -9.06
C VAL A 63 9.11 -13.09 -9.83
N ILE A 64 10.19 -12.58 -10.44
CA ILE A 64 11.20 -13.41 -11.12
C ILE A 64 11.78 -14.42 -10.12
N TRP A 65 12.13 -13.98 -8.91
CA TRP A 65 12.64 -14.86 -7.87
C TRP A 65 11.62 -15.92 -7.43
N SER A 66 10.34 -15.58 -7.45
CA SER A 66 9.23 -16.51 -7.20
C SER A 66 9.21 -17.62 -8.23
N ILE A 67 9.27 -17.25 -9.51
CA ILE A 67 9.27 -18.19 -10.63
C ILE A 67 10.49 -19.11 -10.56
N VAL A 68 11.69 -18.57 -10.29
CA VAL A 68 12.91 -19.38 -10.15
C VAL A 68 12.78 -20.40 -9.02
N ASN A 69 12.23 -20.01 -7.87
CA ASN A 69 12.01 -20.95 -6.75
C ASN A 69 10.91 -21.97 -7.04
N TRP A 70 9.90 -21.61 -7.84
CA TRP A 70 8.91 -22.54 -8.35
C TRP A 70 9.57 -23.64 -9.17
N ILE A 71 10.40 -23.27 -10.15
CA ILE A 71 11.12 -24.23 -10.99
C ILE A 71 12.02 -25.14 -10.13
N ARG A 72 12.64 -24.59 -9.07
CA ARG A 72 13.47 -25.35 -8.11
C ARG A 72 12.68 -26.15 -7.05
N ARG A 73 11.36 -26.26 -7.17
CA ARG A 73 10.45 -26.97 -6.23
C ARG A 73 10.49 -26.47 -4.77
N ASN A 74 10.99 -25.27 -4.51
CA ASN A 74 11.02 -24.65 -3.17
C ASN A 74 9.93 -23.56 -3.04
N PHE A 75 8.75 -23.87 -3.54
CA PHE A 75 7.62 -22.94 -3.68
C PHE A 75 6.32 -23.65 -3.32
N SER A 76 5.37 -22.96 -2.68
CA SER A 76 4.06 -23.52 -2.40
C SER A 76 3.05 -23.13 -3.48
N VAL A 77 2.83 -24.04 -4.42
CA VAL A 77 1.81 -23.90 -5.47
C VAL A 77 0.41 -23.78 -4.88
N SER A 78 0.14 -24.48 -3.78
CA SER A 78 -1.15 -24.40 -3.09
C SER A 78 -1.43 -22.99 -2.54
N LEU A 79 -0.44 -22.35 -1.89
CA LEU A 79 -0.61 -20.98 -1.40
C LEU A 79 -0.76 -19.99 -2.55
N PHE A 80 0.02 -20.17 -3.62
CA PHE A 80 -0.12 -19.38 -4.84
C PHE A 80 -1.54 -19.45 -5.40
N LEU A 81 -2.06 -20.66 -5.68
CA LEU A 81 -3.39 -20.82 -6.27
C LEU A 81 -4.51 -20.26 -5.39
N VAL A 82 -4.46 -20.53 -4.08
CA VAL A 82 -5.46 -20.01 -3.13
C VAL A 82 -5.47 -18.48 -3.12
N PHE A 83 -4.30 -17.84 -3.00
CA PHE A 83 -4.22 -16.38 -3.00
C PHE A 83 -4.51 -15.77 -4.37
N PHE A 84 -4.16 -16.45 -5.46
CA PHE A 84 -4.48 -16.00 -6.81
C PHE A 84 -5.99 -15.93 -7.01
N VAL A 85 -6.70 -17.03 -6.74
CA VAL A 85 -8.16 -17.09 -6.87
C VAL A 85 -8.83 -16.10 -5.92
N LEU A 86 -8.36 -16.02 -4.67
CA LEU A 86 -8.90 -15.09 -3.69
C LEU A 86 -8.71 -13.62 -4.12
N LEU A 87 -7.50 -13.22 -4.51
CA LEU A 87 -7.20 -11.85 -4.93
C LEU A 87 -7.95 -11.48 -6.21
N PHE A 88 -8.03 -12.40 -7.17
CA PHE A 88 -8.78 -12.17 -8.40
C PHE A 88 -10.29 -12.04 -8.14
N ALA A 89 -10.86 -12.89 -7.28
CA ALA A 89 -12.25 -12.78 -6.86
C ALA A 89 -12.54 -11.47 -6.11
N LEU A 90 -11.68 -11.11 -5.15
CA LEU A 90 -11.78 -9.82 -4.43
C LEU A 90 -11.68 -8.63 -5.39
N TRP A 91 -10.84 -8.75 -6.42
CA TRP A 91 -10.71 -7.71 -7.44
C TRP A 91 -11.99 -7.56 -8.27
N ILE A 92 -12.63 -8.67 -8.68
CA ILE A 92 -13.92 -8.62 -9.38
C ILE A 92 -14.98 -7.93 -8.51
N VAL A 93 -15.07 -8.31 -7.23
CA VAL A 93 -16.02 -7.68 -6.30
C VAL A 93 -15.75 -6.18 -6.18
N ARG A 94 -14.47 -5.79 -6.04
CA ARG A 94 -14.05 -4.38 -5.99
C ARG A 94 -14.41 -3.63 -7.28
N PHE A 95 -14.16 -4.23 -8.45
CA PHE A 95 -14.45 -3.64 -9.75
C PHE A 95 -15.95 -3.39 -9.92
N ILE A 96 -16.78 -4.38 -9.59
CA ILE A 96 -18.24 -4.23 -9.60
C ILE A 96 -18.67 -3.14 -8.63
N ASN A 97 -18.14 -3.13 -7.40
CA ASN A 97 -18.49 -2.13 -6.39
C ASN A 97 -18.13 -0.70 -6.83
N ASN A 98 -17.03 -0.52 -7.56
CA ASN A 98 -16.56 0.79 -8.03
C ASN A 98 -17.11 1.18 -9.41
N TRP A 99 -18.00 0.37 -9.99
CA TRP A 99 -18.59 0.63 -11.29
C TRP A 99 -19.29 1.99 -11.43
N PRO A 100 -20.04 2.52 -10.43
CA PRO A 100 -20.66 3.84 -10.54
C PRO A 100 -19.63 4.96 -10.70
N GLN A 101 -18.55 4.91 -9.93
CA GLN A 101 -17.43 5.84 -10.03
C GLN A 101 -16.72 5.74 -11.39
N ILE A 102 -16.62 4.53 -11.94
CA ILE A 102 -16.01 4.27 -13.25
C ILE A 102 -16.87 4.90 -14.36
N ILE A 103 -18.18 4.62 -14.41
CA ILE A 103 -19.09 5.20 -15.43
C ILE A 103 -19.15 6.71 -15.33
N ALA A 104 -19.11 7.28 -14.11
CA ALA A 104 -19.11 8.73 -13.92
C ALA A 104 -17.92 9.43 -14.59
N GLY A 105 -16.82 8.71 -14.84
CA GLY A 105 -15.65 9.21 -15.56
C GLY A 105 -15.71 9.03 -17.08
N PHE A 106 -16.78 8.45 -17.63
CA PHE A 106 -16.88 8.20 -19.06
C PHE A 106 -17.10 9.49 -19.85
N SER A 107 -16.48 9.58 -21.01
CA SER A 107 -16.71 10.68 -21.94
C SER A 107 -18.10 10.56 -22.53
N THR A 108 -18.89 11.63 -22.46
CA THR A 108 -20.20 11.70 -23.14
C THR A 108 -20.05 11.85 -24.66
N ALA A 109 -18.83 12.04 -25.17
CA ALA A 109 -18.55 12.16 -26.60
C ALA A 109 -18.28 10.81 -27.29
N GLU A 110 -18.06 9.72 -26.54
CA GLU A 110 -17.74 8.40 -27.09
C GLU A 110 -18.85 7.36 -26.82
N PRO A 111 -19.05 6.37 -27.71
CA PRO A 111 -20.03 5.30 -27.48
C PRO A 111 -19.77 4.53 -26.18
N LEU A 112 -20.81 4.37 -25.36
CA LEU A 112 -20.75 3.68 -24.06
C LEU A 112 -20.25 2.23 -24.17
N SER A 113 -20.65 1.51 -25.23
CA SER A 113 -20.24 0.13 -25.47
C SER A 113 -18.72 0.00 -25.65
N ASN A 114 -18.10 0.94 -26.37
CA ASN A 114 -16.65 0.95 -26.59
C ASN A 114 -15.89 1.20 -25.29
N GLN A 115 -16.28 2.24 -24.54
CA GLN A 115 -15.65 2.57 -23.25
C GLN A 115 -15.78 1.44 -22.23
N THR A 116 -16.97 0.84 -22.15
CA THR A 116 -17.25 -0.30 -21.25
C THR A 116 -16.37 -1.50 -21.59
N LEU A 117 -16.27 -1.87 -22.87
CA LEU A 117 -15.46 -3.01 -23.33
C LEU A 117 -13.98 -2.80 -23.01
N ILE A 118 -13.44 -1.63 -23.35
CA ILE A 118 -12.03 -1.29 -23.11
C ILE A 118 -11.70 -1.38 -21.61
N ILE A 119 -12.55 -0.79 -20.76
CA ILE A 119 -12.31 -0.79 -19.32
C ILE A 119 -12.43 -2.19 -18.75
N ILE A 120 -13.47 -2.98 -19.09
CA ILE A 120 -13.60 -4.35 -18.59
C ILE A 120 -12.39 -5.18 -19.04
N ALA A 121 -12.01 -5.14 -20.32
CA ALA A 121 -10.89 -5.90 -20.85
C ALA A 121 -9.57 -5.52 -20.19
N GLY A 122 -9.26 -4.22 -20.13
CA GLY A 122 -8.02 -3.71 -19.51
C GLY A 122 -7.97 -4.03 -18.02
N SER A 123 -9.10 -3.93 -17.33
CA SER A 123 -9.21 -4.18 -15.90
C SER A 123 -9.03 -5.67 -15.58
N VAL A 124 -9.67 -6.57 -16.34
CA VAL A 124 -9.48 -8.02 -16.20
C VAL A 124 -8.01 -8.39 -16.45
N LEU A 125 -7.40 -7.91 -17.53
CA LEU A 125 -5.98 -8.17 -17.81
C LEU A 125 -5.07 -7.69 -16.67
N LEU A 126 -5.22 -6.44 -16.25
CA LEU A 126 -4.43 -5.87 -15.16
C LEU A 126 -4.60 -6.66 -13.86
N SER A 127 -5.83 -7.06 -13.54
CA SER A 127 -6.13 -7.82 -12.33
C SER A 127 -5.50 -9.21 -12.32
N LEU A 128 -5.46 -9.89 -13.46
CA LEU A 128 -4.79 -11.18 -13.60
C LEU A 128 -3.29 -11.02 -13.32
N PHE A 129 -2.65 -9.99 -13.87
CA PHE A 129 -1.24 -9.72 -13.64
C PHE A 129 -0.94 -9.35 -12.18
N LEU A 130 -1.74 -8.47 -11.57
CA LEU A 130 -1.53 -8.05 -10.19
C LEU A 130 -1.81 -9.19 -9.19
N ALA A 131 -2.90 -9.93 -9.38
CA ALA A 131 -3.22 -11.10 -8.56
C ALA A 131 -2.15 -12.18 -8.70
N ALA A 132 -1.67 -12.46 -9.92
CA ALA A 132 -0.58 -13.40 -10.16
C ALA A 132 0.74 -12.93 -9.50
N GLY A 133 1.11 -11.67 -9.69
CA GLY A 133 2.34 -11.11 -9.11
C GLY A 133 2.35 -11.18 -7.58
N LEU A 134 1.27 -10.74 -6.94
CA LEU A 134 1.16 -10.78 -5.48
C LEU A 134 1.07 -12.20 -4.93
N SER A 135 0.28 -13.07 -5.56
CA SER A 135 0.19 -14.47 -5.14
C SER A 135 1.50 -15.23 -5.33
N LEU A 136 2.33 -14.89 -6.33
CA LEU A 136 3.68 -15.42 -6.49
C LEU A 136 4.56 -15.03 -5.30
N LEU A 137 4.51 -13.77 -4.86
CA LEU A 137 5.21 -13.33 -3.65
C LEU A 137 4.71 -14.09 -2.41
N VAL A 138 3.40 -14.32 -2.27
CA VAL A 138 2.88 -15.13 -1.16
C VAL A 138 3.31 -16.59 -1.26
N GLY A 139 3.35 -17.18 -2.47
CA GLY A 139 3.79 -18.56 -2.69
C GLY A 139 5.28 -18.79 -2.35
N LEU A 140 6.09 -17.71 -2.33
CA LEU A 140 7.48 -17.72 -1.85
C LEU A 140 7.62 -17.81 -0.33
N THR A 141 6.55 -17.57 0.43
CA THR A 141 6.56 -17.57 1.91
C THR A 141 7.26 -18.77 2.55
N PRO A 142 7.07 -20.03 2.09
CA PRO A 142 7.77 -21.17 2.68
C PRO A 142 9.28 -21.12 2.50
N SER A 143 9.76 -20.49 1.42
CA SER A 143 11.20 -20.30 1.21
C SER A 143 11.78 -19.31 2.22
N TRP A 144 10.98 -18.37 2.72
CA TRP A 144 11.40 -17.34 3.66
C TRP A 144 11.69 -17.89 5.07
N LYS A 145 11.27 -19.14 5.36
CA LYS A 145 11.51 -19.79 6.65
C LYS A 145 12.97 -20.21 6.80
N ARG A 146 13.72 -19.54 7.69
CA ARG A 146 14.89 -20.15 8.36
C ARG A 146 14.41 -21.12 9.42
N ALA A 147 15.22 -22.14 9.73
CA ALA A 147 14.98 -22.98 10.90
C ALA A 147 15.17 -22.11 12.15
N GLN A 148 14.06 -21.63 12.69
CA GLN A 148 13.99 -20.76 13.85
C GLN A 148 12.97 -21.36 14.81
N GLN A 149 13.19 -21.20 16.11
CA GLN A 149 12.23 -21.66 17.10
C GLN A 149 10.94 -20.83 17.00
N PRO A 150 9.76 -21.46 17.13
CA PRO A 150 8.51 -20.72 17.12
C PRO A 150 8.48 -19.74 18.31
N VAL A 151 8.01 -18.53 18.05
CA VAL A 151 7.83 -17.49 19.07
C VAL A 151 6.43 -17.60 19.65
N LYS A 152 6.27 -17.38 20.96
CA LYS A 152 4.95 -17.34 21.59
C LYS A 152 4.12 -16.20 21.00
N ILE A 153 2.84 -16.47 20.72
CA ILE A 153 1.95 -15.51 20.06
C ILE A 153 1.86 -14.17 20.80
N ILE A 154 1.81 -14.19 22.14
CA ILE A 154 1.71 -12.96 22.96
C ILE A 154 2.96 -12.08 22.81
N GLU A 155 4.14 -12.69 22.77
CA GLU A 155 5.41 -11.97 22.59
C GLU A 155 5.52 -11.41 21.16
N ALA A 156 5.13 -12.21 20.17
CA ALA A 156 5.10 -11.78 18.78
C ALA A 156 4.12 -10.62 18.54
N ILE A 157 2.95 -10.65 19.17
CA ILE A 157 1.97 -9.55 19.13
C ILE A 157 2.58 -8.28 19.72
N LYS A 158 3.20 -8.35 20.91
CA LYS A 158 3.84 -7.18 21.53
C LYS A 158 4.90 -6.56 20.64
N ILE A 159 5.82 -7.38 20.13
CA ILE A 159 6.94 -6.92 19.30
C ILE A 159 6.45 -6.39 17.95
N GLY A 160 5.59 -7.15 17.26
CA GLY A 160 5.04 -6.77 15.96
C GLY A 160 4.23 -5.48 16.04
N ILE A 161 3.31 -5.36 17.00
CA ILE A 161 2.54 -4.14 17.19
C ILE A 161 3.45 -2.96 17.53
N PHE A 162 4.43 -3.13 18.43
CA PHE A 162 5.37 -2.05 18.76
C PHE A 162 6.13 -1.54 17.54
N MET A 163 6.61 -2.44 16.66
CA MET A 163 7.26 -2.06 15.41
C MET A 163 6.31 -1.33 14.46
N GLY A 164 5.08 -1.79 14.34
CA GLY A 164 4.07 -1.11 13.51
C GLY A 164 3.71 0.28 14.05
N LEU A 165 3.56 0.43 15.37
CA LEU A 165 3.34 1.73 16.03
C LEU A 165 4.53 2.67 15.83
N PHE A 166 5.76 2.16 15.89
CA PHE A 166 6.97 2.93 15.61
C PHE A 166 6.99 3.45 14.17
N ILE A 167 6.73 2.57 13.20
CA ILE A 167 6.64 2.93 11.77
C ILE A 167 5.56 3.99 11.57
N ALA A 168 4.34 3.74 12.06
CA ALA A 168 3.22 4.65 11.92
C ALA A 168 3.46 5.99 12.62
N GLY A 169 4.11 5.98 13.79
CA GLY A 169 4.46 7.20 14.53
C GLY A 169 5.44 8.08 13.75
N ILE A 170 6.46 7.49 13.14
CA ILE A 170 7.39 8.24 12.29
C ILE A 170 6.68 8.78 11.04
N SER A 171 5.85 7.97 10.38
CA SER A 171 5.05 8.43 9.25
C SER A 171 4.09 9.57 9.63
N ALA A 172 3.50 9.56 10.82
CA ALA A 172 2.63 10.63 11.31
C ALA A 172 3.39 11.92 11.58
N VAL A 173 4.59 11.84 12.17
CA VAL A 173 5.46 13.02 12.37
C VAL A 173 5.86 13.61 11.02
N MET A 174 6.23 12.77 10.05
CA MET A 174 6.55 13.21 8.70
C MET A 174 5.38 13.94 8.05
N GLY A 175 4.17 13.37 8.12
CA GLY A 175 2.96 13.99 7.57
C GLY A 175 2.67 15.38 8.14
N ARG A 176 3.01 15.63 9.41
CA ARG A 176 2.84 16.96 10.04
C ARG A 176 3.74 18.04 9.46
N PHE A 177 4.93 17.65 8.98
CA PHE A 177 5.90 18.57 8.37
C PHE A 177 5.83 18.58 6.85
N ALA A 178 4.91 17.82 6.24
CA ALA A 178 4.73 17.82 4.80
C ALA A 178 4.29 19.23 4.34
N PRO A 179 5.05 19.87 3.44
CA PRO A 179 4.64 21.15 2.88
C PRO A 179 3.45 20.89 1.98
N SER A 180 2.24 21.28 2.40
CA SER A 180 1.05 21.17 1.57
C SER A 180 0.29 22.48 1.46
N LEU A 181 -0.11 22.78 0.22
CA LEU A 181 -1.01 23.88 -0.11
C LEU A 181 -2.48 23.42 -0.08
N ALA A 182 -2.71 22.11 -0.03
CA ALA A 182 -4.05 21.55 0.07
C ALA A 182 -4.54 21.60 1.52
N PRO A 183 -5.82 21.91 1.74
CA PRO A 183 -6.41 21.75 3.06
C PRO A 183 -6.42 20.28 3.45
N PHE A 184 -6.28 20.02 4.74
CA PHE A 184 -6.38 18.67 5.25
C PHE A 184 -7.84 18.21 5.19
N TRP A 185 -8.14 17.31 4.25
CA TRP A 185 -9.45 16.70 4.10
C TRP A 185 -9.36 15.18 4.22
N ALA A 186 -10.50 14.57 4.52
CA ALA A 186 -10.63 13.12 4.53
C ALA A 186 -10.59 12.53 3.11
N ASP A 187 -10.36 11.23 3.00
CA ASP A 187 -10.54 10.53 1.73
C ASP A 187 -12.02 10.15 1.52
N TYR A 188 -12.56 10.57 0.38
CA TYR A 188 -13.95 10.32 -0.04
C TYR A 188 -14.02 9.33 -1.20
N SER A 189 -12.92 8.70 -1.60
CA SER A 189 -12.82 7.81 -2.76
C SER A 189 -13.92 6.74 -2.79
N ALA A 190 -14.16 6.06 -1.67
CA ALA A 190 -15.18 5.01 -1.55
C ALA A 190 -16.63 5.51 -1.51
N ALA A 191 -16.88 6.81 -1.37
CA ALA A 191 -18.24 7.37 -1.37
C ALA A 191 -18.92 7.23 -2.74
N GLY A 192 -18.14 7.10 -3.82
CA GLY A 192 -18.64 6.90 -5.18
C GLY A 192 -18.97 5.44 -5.55
N SER A 193 -18.74 4.49 -4.64
CA SER A 193 -19.00 3.06 -4.87
C SER A 193 -20.47 2.69 -4.62
N TYR A 194 -20.95 1.55 -5.17
CA TYR A 194 -22.30 1.03 -4.87
C TYR A 194 -22.51 0.80 -3.36
N LEU A 195 -21.54 0.17 -2.70
CA LEU A 195 -21.50 -0.04 -1.27
C LEU A 195 -20.22 0.62 -0.71
N PRO A 196 -20.30 1.87 -0.20
CA PRO A 196 -19.13 2.59 0.28
C PRO A 196 -18.36 1.87 1.39
N PHE A 197 -19.07 1.21 2.32
CA PHE A 197 -18.45 0.43 3.39
C PHE A 197 -17.60 -0.74 2.87
N LEU A 198 -18.02 -1.36 1.77
CA LEU A 198 -17.29 -2.47 1.14
C LEU A 198 -16.05 -1.97 0.40
N GLY A 199 -16.12 -0.77 -0.19
CA GLY A 199 -14.99 -0.13 -0.86
C GLY A 199 -13.79 0.03 0.07
N LEU A 200 -14.01 0.67 1.23
CA LEU A 200 -12.98 0.85 2.26
C LEU A 200 -12.37 -0.49 2.71
N ALA A 201 -13.21 -1.49 2.98
CA ALA A 201 -12.75 -2.79 3.45
C ALA A 201 -11.87 -3.51 2.40
N LEU A 202 -12.29 -3.50 1.13
CA LEU A 202 -11.53 -4.13 0.05
C LEU A 202 -10.21 -3.39 -0.21
N ASP A 203 -10.23 -2.06 -0.30
CA ASP A 203 -9.02 -1.26 -0.53
C ASP A 203 -7.99 -1.49 0.57
N THR A 204 -8.45 -1.50 1.82
CA THR A 204 -7.58 -1.74 2.97
C THR A 204 -6.99 -3.14 2.97
N LEU A 205 -7.77 -4.15 2.58
CA LEU A 205 -7.30 -5.53 2.47
C LEU A 205 -6.22 -5.66 1.39
N PHE A 206 -6.42 -5.06 0.21
CA PHE A 206 -5.41 -5.03 -0.85
C PHE A 206 -4.14 -4.31 -0.41
N GLN A 207 -4.26 -3.16 0.26
CA GLN A 207 -3.13 -2.40 0.79
C GLN A 207 -2.34 -3.23 1.81
N TYR A 208 -3.02 -3.92 2.73
CA TYR A 208 -2.37 -4.78 3.71
C TYR A 208 -1.59 -5.93 3.05
N ILE A 209 -2.21 -6.62 2.08
CA ILE A 209 -1.57 -7.74 1.37
C ILE A 209 -0.34 -7.23 0.60
N PHE A 210 -0.51 -6.15 -0.16
CA PHE A 210 0.59 -5.55 -0.93
C PHE A 210 1.75 -5.15 -0.02
N MET A 211 1.48 -4.36 1.03
CA MET A 211 2.50 -3.87 1.95
C MET A 211 3.23 -5.03 2.64
N THR A 212 2.50 -6.01 3.16
CA THR A 212 3.08 -7.16 3.86
C THR A 212 3.93 -8.02 2.92
N SER A 213 3.46 -8.30 1.71
CA SER A 213 4.22 -9.05 0.69
C SER A 213 5.50 -8.33 0.30
N VAL A 214 5.45 -7.01 0.10
CA VAL A 214 6.62 -6.22 -0.29
C VAL A 214 7.64 -6.13 0.86
N LEU A 215 7.18 -5.93 2.10
CA LEU A 215 8.06 -5.93 3.28
C LEU A 215 8.72 -7.30 3.50
N LEU A 216 7.97 -8.39 3.37
CA LEU A 216 8.53 -9.74 3.45
C LEU A 216 9.55 -10.00 2.34
N LEU A 217 9.27 -9.55 1.11
CA LEU A 217 10.18 -9.67 -0.01
C LEU A 217 11.50 -8.94 0.26
N ILE A 218 11.45 -7.65 0.62
CA ILE A 218 12.66 -6.85 0.83
C ILE A 218 13.47 -7.38 2.01
N TYR A 219 12.84 -7.68 3.15
CA TYR A 219 13.58 -8.17 4.32
C TYR A 219 14.14 -9.55 4.12
N THR A 220 13.45 -10.44 3.42
CA THR A 220 14.01 -11.75 3.09
C THR A 220 15.17 -11.64 2.09
N ALA A 221 15.07 -10.76 1.10
CA ALA A 221 16.15 -10.50 0.16
C ALA A 221 17.40 -9.98 0.90
N ILE A 222 17.21 -9.02 1.82
CA ILE A 222 18.29 -8.47 2.63
C ILE A 222 18.87 -9.52 3.57
N ASP A 223 18.04 -10.28 4.29
CA ASP A 223 18.52 -11.31 5.22
C ASP A 223 19.37 -12.35 4.51
N ARG A 224 18.95 -12.81 3.33
CA ARG A 224 19.76 -13.73 2.52
C ARG A 224 21.02 -13.08 1.96
N PHE A 225 20.92 -11.86 1.44
CA PHE A 225 22.06 -11.15 0.85
C PHE A 225 23.15 -10.83 1.88
N THR A 226 22.75 -10.57 3.12
CA THR A 226 23.64 -10.22 4.23
C THR A 226 24.00 -11.39 5.14
N ASN A 227 23.50 -12.60 4.84
CA ASN A 227 23.58 -13.76 5.72
C ASN A 227 23.17 -13.43 7.17
N GLY A 228 22.00 -12.82 7.34
CA GLY A 228 21.52 -12.31 8.63
C GLY A 228 22.40 -11.21 9.19
N TRP A 229 22.73 -10.20 8.37
CA TRP A 229 23.49 -9.00 8.76
C TRP A 229 24.93 -9.26 9.25
N THR A 230 25.55 -10.35 8.80
CA THR A 230 26.93 -10.69 9.12
C THR A 230 27.90 -10.16 8.06
N GLN A 231 27.46 -10.02 6.81
CA GLN A 231 28.26 -9.56 5.69
C GLN A 231 27.48 -8.58 4.81
N LYS A 232 28.20 -7.78 4.00
CA LYS A 232 27.60 -6.89 2.98
C LYS A 232 26.57 -5.90 3.56
N ASN A 233 26.79 -5.41 4.78
CA ASN A 233 25.86 -4.52 5.47
C ASN A 233 25.70 -3.16 4.76
N ILE A 234 26.79 -2.61 4.21
CA ILE A 234 26.76 -1.32 3.50
C ILE A 234 25.84 -1.35 2.26
N PRO A 235 26.01 -2.28 1.30
CA PRO A 235 25.09 -2.34 0.16
C PRO A 235 23.64 -2.64 0.56
N ALA A 236 23.40 -3.41 1.63
CA ALA A 236 22.06 -3.62 2.16
C ALA A 236 21.41 -2.33 2.70
N ILE A 237 22.17 -1.50 3.42
CA ILE A 237 21.75 -0.17 3.87
C ILE A 237 21.39 0.70 2.67
N LEU A 238 22.25 0.75 1.64
CA LEU A 238 21.98 1.54 0.43
C LEU A 238 20.70 1.09 -0.27
N VAL A 239 20.47 -0.22 -0.40
CA VAL A 239 19.23 -0.75 -0.99
C VAL A 239 18.00 -0.33 -0.19
N MET A 240 18.04 -0.38 1.14
CA MET A 240 16.92 0.06 1.98
C MET A 240 16.68 1.57 1.90
N LEU A 241 17.74 2.38 1.80
CA LEU A 241 17.62 3.84 1.61
C LEU A 241 16.99 4.17 0.25
N VAL A 242 17.45 3.53 -0.82
CA VAL A 242 16.89 3.71 -2.17
C VAL A 242 15.43 3.27 -2.21
N PHE A 243 15.11 2.14 -1.56
CA PHE A 243 13.73 1.68 -1.46
C PHE A 243 12.86 2.64 -0.63
N GLY A 244 13.39 3.20 0.47
CA GLY A 244 12.72 4.23 1.26
C GLY A 244 12.39 5.49 0.46
N LEU A 245 13.33 5.96 -0.38
CA LEU A 245 13.11 7.06 -1.33
C LEU A 245 12.00 6.72 -2.34
N GLY A 246 12.01 5.50 -2.88
CA GLY A 246 10.98 5.01 -3.78
C GLY A 246 9.59 4.99 -3.13
N VAL A 247 9.48 4.47 -1.90
CA VAL A 247 8.21 4.44 -1.16
C VAL A 247 7.69 5.83 -0.85
N ALA A 248 8.54 6.74 -0.37
CA ALA A 248 8.13 8.12 -0.10
C ALA A 248 7.62 8.84 -1.35
N GLY A 249 8.23 8.59 -2.51
CA GLY A 249 7.82 9.19 -3.78
C GLY A 249 6.49 8.65 -4.34
N LEU A 250 6.04 7.46 -3.93
CA LEU A 250 4.75 6.90 -4.36
C LEU A 250 3.56 7.65 -3.78
N TYR A 251 3.67 8.09 -2.52
CA TYR A 251 2.60 8.79 -1.81
C TYR A 251 2.41 10.20 -2.34
N SER A 252 3.43 11.05 -2.22
CA SER A 252 3.36 12.45 -2.68
C SER A 252 4.77 13.04 -2.80
N VAL A 253 5.02 13.80 -3.86
CA VAL A 253 6.23 14.61 -4.02
C VAL A 253 5.80 16.07 -4.09
N GLU A 254 5.53 16.69 -2.95
CA GLU A 254 5.14 18.11 -2.91
C GLU A 254 6.36 19.04 -3.01
N SER A 255 7.49 18.61 -2.44
CA SER A 255 8.77 19.27 -2.67
C SER A 255 9.92 18.26 -2.68
N ILE A 256 10.90 18.49 -3.56
CA ILE A 256 12.06 17.61 -3.72
C ILE A 256 12.89 17.50 -2.41
N PRO A 257 13.18 18.58 -1.67
CA PRO A 257 13.93 18.47 -0.43
C PRO A 257 13.17 17.67 0.64
N PHE A 258 11.87 17.90 0.79
CA PHE A 258 11.05 17.14 1.74
C PHE A 258 10.95 15.66 1.32
N TRP A 259 10.76 15.37 0.04
CA TRP A 259 10.79 13.99 -0.48
C TRP A 259 12.11 13.28 -0.16
N LEU A 260 13.25 13.95 -0.34
CA LEU A 260 14.55 13.36 -0.06
C LEU A 260 14.73 13.05 1.43
N VAL A 261 14.37 13.99 2.31
CA VAL A 261 14.43 13.79 3.77
C VAL A 261 13.45 12.69 4.21
N SER A 262 12.21 12.73 3.74
CA SER A 262 11.18 11.76 4.10
C SER A 262 11.50 10.35 3.59
N GLY A 263 12.09 10.22 2.41
CA GLY A 263 12.52 8.95 1.86
C GLY A 263 13.76 8.37 2.54
N LEU A 264 14.76 9.20 2.86
CA LEU A 264 15.90 8.77 3.67
C LEU A 264 15.46 8.33 5.07
N LEU A 265 14.53 9.06 5.69
CA LEU A 265 13.98 8.69 6.99
C LEU A 265 13.19 7.38 6.90
N SER A 266 12.36 7.20 5.85
CA SER A 266 11.66 5.94 5.60
C SER A 266 12.64 4.76 5.44
N GLY A 267 13.74 4.96 4.72
CA GLY A 267 14.81 3.97 4.59
C GLY A 267 15.51 3.68 5.92
N ALA A 268 15.78 4.71 6.73
CA ALA A 268 16.34 4.56 8.07
C ALA A 268 15.41 3.76 9.00
N VAL A 269 14.09 4.00 8.93
CA VAL A 269 13.09 3.20 9.65
C VAL A 269 13.17 1.74 9.23
N LEU A 270 13.24 1.46 7.93
CA LEU A 270 13.35 0.08 7.44
C LEU A 270 14.59 -0.64 7.99
N ILE A 271 15.72 0.07 8.08
CA ILE A 271 16.97 -0.46 8.64
C ILE A 271 16.82 -0.71 10.14
N ILE A 272 16.27 0.26 10.89
CA ILE A 272 16.11 0.16 12.35
C ILE A 272 15.21 -1.03 12.72
N VAL A 273 14.02 -1.15 12.12
CA VAL A 273 13.10 -2.25 12.45
C VAL A 273 13.65 -3.62 12.03
N TYR A 274 14.47 -3.65 10.97
CA TYR A 274 15.18 -4.85 10.59
C TYR A 274 16.20 -5.28 11.65
N ILE A 275 17.10 -4.37 12.04
CA ILE A 275 18.16 -4.66 13.01
C ILE A 275 17.57 -5.04 14.37
N LEU A 276 16.53 -4.32 14.81
CA LEU A 276 15.92 -4.52 16.13
C LEU A 276 15.03 -5.77 16.21
N GLY A 277 14.46 -6.26 15.10
CA GLY A 277 13.44 -7.30 15.16
C GLY A 277 13.36 -8.24 13.99
N PHE A 278 13.11 -7.72 12.78
CA PHE A 278 12.80 -8.59 11.64
C PHE A 278 13.95 -9.50 11.22
N ARG A 279 15.20 -9.12 11.55
CA ARG A 279 16.38 -9.99 11.42
C ARG A 279 16.24 -11.29 12.23
N TYR A 280 15.58 -11.23 13.38
CA TYR A 280 15.43 -12.38 14.27
C TYR A 280 14.27 -13.28 13.84
N HIS A 281 13.10 -12.69 13.54
CA HIS A 281 11.95 -13.44 13.02
C HIS A 281 11.11 -12.60 12.04
N LEU A 282 11.01 -13.06 10.79
CA LEU A 282 10.18 -12.43 9.75
C LEU A 282 8.67 -12.54 10.02
N ALA A 283 8.26 -13.44 10.93
CA ALA A 283 6.86 -13.60 11.33
C ALA A 283 6.28 -12.33 11.98
N PHE A 284 7.11 -11.41 12.49
CA PHE A 284 6.63 -10.15 13.06
C PHE A 284 6.08 -9.17 11.99
N ILE A 285 6.44 -9.34 10.72
CA ILE A 285 6.09 -8.39 9.65
C ILE A 285 4.56 -8.29 9.45
N PRO A 286 3.79 -9.38 9.28
CA PRO A 286 2.32 -9.30 9.24
C PRO A 286 1.68 -8.53 10.40
N LEU A 287 2.19 -8.70 11.62
CA LEU A 287 1.66 -8.03 12.81
C LEU A 287 2.06 -6.56 12.86
N ALA A 288 3.25 -6.20 12.39
CA ALA A 288 3.67 -4.81 12.24
C ALA A 288 2.83 -4.10 11.17
N SER A 289 2.62 -4.77 10.03
CA SER A 289 1.74 -4.28 8.97
C SER A 289 0.31 -4.06 9.45
N LEU A 290 -0.21 -4.98 10.26
CA LEU A 290 -1.54 -4.88 10.87
C LEU A 290 -1.68 -3.59 11.68
N ALA A 291 -0.72 -3.29 12.56
CA ALA A 291 -0.76 -2.10 13.40
C ALA A 291 -0.70 -0.79 12.58
N VAL A 292 0.12 -0.74 11.52
CA VAL A 292 0.16 0.42 10.60
C VAL A 292 -1.20 0.64 9.93
N ILE A 293 -1.80 -0.45 9.41
CA ILE A 293 -3.08 -0.38 8.70
C ILE A 293 -4.23 -0.02 9.65
N TRP A 294 -4.29 -0.61 10.85
CA TRP A 294 -5.30 -0.28 11.85
C TRP A 294 -5.25 1.19 12.27
N LEU A 295 -4.07 1.77 12.47
CA LEU A 295 -3.96 3.20 12.77
C LEU A 295 -4.48 4.08 11.62
N SER A 296 -4.24 3.69 10.37
CA SER A 296 -4.82 4.38 9.21
C SER A 296 -6.34 4.31 9.22
N ILE A 297 -6.92 3.12 9.44
CA ILE A 297 -8.38 2.96 9.50
C ILE A 297 -8.99 3.78 10.65
N ILE A 298 -8.34 3.78 11.83
CA ILE A 298 -8.80 4.56 12.99
C ILE A 298 -8.79 6.05 12.67
N ARG A 299 -7.73 6.55 12.02
CA ARG A 299 -7.70 7.93 11.54
C ARG A 299 -8.91 8.22 10.64
N ASP A 300 -9.18 7.34 9.68
CA ASP A 300 -10.27 7.54 8.71
C ASP A 300 -11.66 7.47 9.40
N MET A 301 -11.82 6.66 10.46
CA MET A 301 -13.02 6.67 11.31
C MET A 301 -13.23 7.99 12.04
N VAL A 302 -12.16 8.61 12.55
CA VAL A 302 -12.23 9.91 13.25
C VAL A 302 -12.68 11.02 12.30
N PHE A 303 -12.26 10.97 11.03
CA PHE A 303 -12.73 11.91 10.01
C PHE A 303 -14.21 11.73 9.68
N ASN A 304 -14.72 10.50 9.75
CA ASN A 304 -16.10 10.14 9.41
C ASN A 304 -16.56 10.77 8.09
N ALA A 305 -15.76 10.59 7.04
CA ALA A 305 -15.88 11.29 5.77
C ALA A 305 -17.26 11.09 5.09
N TYR A 306 -17.81 9.88 5.14
CA TYR A 306 -19.07 9.56 4.46
C TYR A 306 -19.90 8.54 5.24
N PRO A 307 -21.22 8.46 4.99
CA PRO A 307 -22.08 7.46 5.61
C PRO A 307 -21.58 6.03 5.33
N GLY A 308 -21.39 5.24 6.38
CA GLY A 308 -20.91 3.87 6.27
C GLY A 308 -19.40 3.68 6.45
N VAL A 309 -18.60 4.75 6.61
CA VAL A 309 -17.16 4.65 6.94
C VAL A 309 -16.94 3.76 8.16
N ILE A 310 -17.69 3.97 9.24
CA ILE A 310 -17.51 3.23 10.50
C ILE A 310 -17.78 1.73 10.29
N VAL A 311 -18.85 1.39 9.56
CA VAL A 311 -19.18 -0.02 9.25
C VAL A 311 -18.07 -0.64 8.40
N GLY A 312 -17.61 0.07 7.37
CA GLY A 312 -16.52 -0.37 6.51
C GLY A 312 -15.23 -0.57 7.28
N ALA A 313 -14.91 0.35 8.19
CA ALA A 313 -13.75 0.30 9.05
C ALA A 313 -13.78 -0.91 10.00
N VAL A 314 -14.92 -1.19 10.64
CA VAL A 314 -15.09 -2.39 11.48
C VAL A 314 -14.87 -3.65 10.66
N VAL A 315 -15.45 -3.75 9.46
CA VAL A 315 -15.25 -4.89 8.56
C VAL A 315 -13.77 -5.01 8.16
N ALA A 316 -13.12 -3.90 7.80
CA ALA A 316 -11.71 -3.86 7.42
C ALA A 316 -10.79 -4.32 8.56
N ILE A 317 -11.00 -3.82 9.79
CA ILE A 317 -10.23 -4.18 10.98
C ILE A 317 -10.28 -5.69 11.21
N ASN A 318 -11.48 -6.28 11.14
CA ASN A 318 -11.68 -7.71 11.35
C ASN A 318 -11.03 -8.55 10.25
N LEU A 319 -11.26 -8.21 8.97
CA LEU A 319 -10.68 -8.96 7.84
C LEU A 319 -9.15 -8.93 7.87
N VAL A 320 -8.56 -7.75 8.08
CA VAL A 320 -7.11 -7.60 8.15
C VAL A 320 -6.55 -8.27 9.40
N GLY A 321 -7.24 -8.19 10.54
CA GLY A 321 -6.85 -8.87 11.78
C GLY A 321 -6.77 -10.39 11.63
N ILE A 322 -7.83 -11.00 11.07
CA ILE A 322 -7.89 -12.44 10.82
C ILE A 322 -6.77 -12.86 9.86
N LEU A 323 -6.59 -12.12 8.76
CA LEU A 323 -5.55 -12.43 7.77
C LEU A 323 -4.14 -12.28 8.36
N ALA A 324 -3.91 -11.26 9.19
CA ALA A 324 -2.61 -11.03 9.82
C ALA A 324 -2.24 -12.15 10.80
N VAL A 325 -3.17 -12.57 11.65
CA VAL A 325 -2.96 -13.69 12.56
C VAL A 325 -2.74 -14.99 11.78
N TYR A 326 -3.55 -15.26 10.76
CA TYR A 326 -3.36 -16.43 9.90
C TYR A 326 -1.96 -16.45 9.25
N TRP A 327 -1.51 -15.32 8.71
CA TRP A 327 -0.21 -15.22 8.06
C TRP A 327 0.94 -15.35 9.06
N PHE A 328 0.81 -14.73 10.24
CA PHE A 328 1.75 -14.90 11.35
C PHE A 328 1.89 -16.37 11.73
N LEU A 329 0.79 -17.07 11.99
CA LEU A 329 0.81 -18.49 12.38
C LEU A 329 1.46 -19.36 11.30
N ARG A 330 1.20 -19.07 10.03
CA ARG A 330 1.82 -19.77 8.90
C ARG A 330 3.32 -19.52 8.78
N LEU A 331 3.81 -18.35 9.17
CA LEU A 331 5.24 -18.03 9.20
C LEU A 331 5.94 -18.59 10.44
N ASN A 332 5.26 -18.56 11.59
CA ASN A 332 5.78 -18.98 12.88
C ASN A 332 5.88 -20.50 13.04
N THR A 333 4.96 -21.25 12.41
CA THR A 333 5.03 -22.72 12.40
C THR A 333 6.27 -23.16 11.62
N GLY A 334 7.19 -23.88 12.26
CA GLY A 334 8.40 -24.41 11.62
C GLY A 334 8.07 -25.36 10.45
N ARG A 335 9.09 -25.87 9.77
CA ARG A 335 8.94 -26.77 8.60
C ARG A 335 8.34 -28.15 8.95
N ASP A 336 7.72 -28.32 10.11
CA ASP A 336 7.02 -29.56 10.47
C ASP A 336 5.56 -29.49 10.05
N LYS A 337 5.29 -30.05 8.88
CA LYS A 337 4.00 -30.65 8.60
C LYS A 337 3.91 -31.92 9.43
N ASN A 338 3.18 -31.86 10.55
CA ASN A 338 2.39 -32.93 11.16
C ASN A 338 2.46 -32.89 12.69
N THR A 339 1.80 -31.91 13.33
CA THR A 339 1.04 -32.08 14.58
C THR A 339 0.48 -30.73 15.04
N GLY A 340 -0.72 -30.74 15.63
CA GLY A 340 -1.00 -29.80 16.72
C GLY A 340 -1.72 -28.47 16.44
N LEU A 341 -2.58 -28.35 15.42
CA LEU A 341 -3.56 -27.21 15.43
C LEU A 341 -4.61 -27.35 16.55
N LEU A 342 -4.66 -28.52 17.23
CA LEU A 342 -5.57 -28.82 18.33
C LEU A 342 -4.93 -28.69 19.72
N GLU A 343 -3.58 -28.64 19.84
CA GLU A 343 -2.91 -28.47 21.14
C GLU A 343 -2.79 -27.00 21.54
N ASP A 344 -2.62 -26.09 20.58
CA ASP A 344 -2.48 -24.64 20.84
C ASP A 344 -3.76 -23.95 21.36
N ILE A 345 -4.92 -24.62 21.33
CA ILE A 345 -6.21 -24.08 21.80
C ILE A 345 -6.55 -24.58 23.23
N GLY A 346 -5.68 -25.37 23.87
CA GLY A 346 -5.88 -25.77 25.27
C GLY A 346 -7.09 -26.70 25.49
N LEU A 347 -7.59 -27.36 24.45
CA LEU A 347 -8.59 -28.43 24.59
C LEU A 347 -7.86 -29.76 24.79
N GLU A 348 -7.35 -29.93 26.00
CA GLU A 348 -6.82 -31.20 26.48
C GLU A 348 -7.93 -32.25 26.39
N LYS A 349 -7.79 -33.22 25.48
CA LYS A 349 -8.56 -34.46 25.56
C LYS A 349 -8.12 -35.16 26.83
N ARG A 350 -8.92 -35.03 27.90
CA ARG A 350 -8.92 -36.01 29.00
C ARG A 350 -9.31 -37.36 28.40
N SER A 351 -8.32 -38.22 28.17
CA SER A 351 -8.53 -39.64 27.95
C SER A 351 -8.88 -40.29 29.29
N ALA A 352 -10.09 -40.86 29.35
CA ALA A 352 -10.46 -41.89 30.31
C ALA A 352 -9.94 -43.25 29.82
#